data_AF-A0A951SIG2-F1
#
_entry.id   AF-A0A951SIG2-F1
#
_cell.length_a   1.000
_cell.length_b   1.000
_cell.length_c   1.000
_cell.angle_alpha   90.00
_cell.angle_beta   90.00
_cell.angle_gamma   90.00
#
_symmetry.space_group_name_H-M   'P 1'
#
loop_
_entity.id
_entity.type
_entity.pdbx_description
1 polymer ?
#
loop_
_entity_poly.entity_id
_entity_poly.type
_entity_poly.pdbx_seq_one_letter_code
_entity_poly.pdbx_strand_id
1 'polypeptide(L)'
;MDETKLTASLPNLSVGIMRRALPEENAEVLMVALKATPSLDALVAGWLQPMAVPLALWTAPLVMWSRLAQAAWQPWLAALDGRSRD
;
A
#
# COMPACT_ATOMS: atom_id res chain seq x y z
N MET A 1 -13.43 9.53 21.66
CA MET A 1 -12.71 9.67 20.39
C MET A 1 -11.43 8.88 20.52
N ASP A 2 -11.38 7.66 19.99
CA ASP A 2 -10.17 6.84 20.03
C ASP A 2 -9.24 7.25 18.90
N GLU A 3 -8.18 7.98 19.26
CA GLU A 3 -7.07 8.30 18.37
C GLU A 3 -5.87 7.46 18.78
N THR A 4 -5.36 6.63 17.85
CA THR A 4 -4.12 5.89 18.08
C THR A 4 -3.03 6.48 17.20
N LYS A 5 -1.97 7.00 17.82
CA LYS A 5 -0.81 7.55 17.14
C LYS A 5 0.41 6.68 17.39
N LEU A 6 0.99 6.17 16.31
CA LEU A 6 2.25 5.43 16.33
C LEU A 6 3.28 6.23 15.54
N THR A 7 4.43 6.51 16.16
CA THR A 7 5.55 7.18 15.48
C THR A 7 6.81 6.36 15.64
N ALA A 8 7.46 6.08 14.53
CA ALA A 8 8.75 5.39 14.49
C ALA A 8 9.78 6.23 13.75
N SER A 9 10.97 6.35 14.33
CA SER A 9 12.13 7.01 13.71
C SER A 9 13.18 5.95 13.40
N LEU A 10 13.48 5.80 12.13
CA LEU A 10 14.49 4.91 11.58
C LEU A 10 15.64 5.75 10.99
N PRO A 11 16.83 5.17 10.78
CA PRO A 11 17.89 5.85 10.04
C PRO A 11 17.37 6.27 8.66
N ASN A 12 17.37 7.58 8.38
CA ASN A 12 16.91 8.17 7.12
C ASN A 12 15.41 8.03 6.80
N LEU A 13 14.56 7.59 7.75
CA LEU A 13 13.10 7.48 7.56
C LEU A 13 12.34 7.79 8.87
N SER A 14 11.32 8.63 8.80
CA SER A 14 10.33 8.83 9.87
C SER A 14 8.96 8.38 9.41
N VAL A 15 8.28 7.58 10.24
CA VAL A 15 6.95 7.02 9.97
C VAL A 15 6.00 7.50 11.06
N GLY A 16 4.87 8.08 10.66
CA GLY A 16 3.75 8.40 11.55
C GLY A 16 2.49 7.70 11.07
N ILE A 17 1.80 7.01 11.96
CA ILE A 17 0.50 6.37 11.68
C ILE A 17 -0.50 6.97 12.66
N MET A 18 -1.58 7.55 12.15
CA MET A 18 -2.68 8.09 12.94
C MET A 18 -3.96 7.35 12.55
N ARG A 19 -4.54 6.67 13.51
CA ARG A 19 -5.84 5.99 13.38
C ARG A 19 -6.89 6.81 14.11
N ARG A 20 -8.01 7.09 13.44
CA ARG A 20 -9.16 7.79 14.03
C ARG A 20 -10.45 7.10 13.62
N ALA A 21 -11.27 6.71 14.60
CA ALA A 21 -12.62 6.22 14.35
C ALA A 21 -13.58 7.37 14.00
N LEU A 22 -14.41 7.18 12.98
CA LEU A 22 -15.50 8.07 12.57
C LEU A 22 -16.84 7.35 12.76
N PRO A 23 -17.38 7.32 14.00
CA PRO A 23 -18.55 6.52 14.33
C PRO A 23 -19.82 6.97 13.59
N GLU A 24 -19.97 8.27 13.30
CA GLU A 24 -21.10 8.83 12.55
C GLU A 24 -21.19 8.29 11.10
N GLU A 25 -20.05 7.88 10.54
CA GLU A 25 -19.94 7.34 9.19
C GLU A 25 -19.78 5.81 9.17
N ASN A 26 -19.83 5.15 10.35
CA ASN A 26 -19.43 3.75 10.52
C ASN A 26 -18.07 3.44 9.85
N ALA A 27 -17.15 4.39 9.91
CA ALA A 27 -15.88 4.35 9.17
C ALA A 27 -14.68 4.48 10.11
N GLU A 28 -13.52 4.07 9.60
CA GLU A 28 -12.24 4.23 10.26
C GLU A 28 -11.25 4.87 9.30
N VAL A 29 -10.58 5.94 9.74
CA VAL A 29 -9.56 6.63 8.95
C VAL A 29 -8.19 6.29 9.50
N LEU A 30 -7.34 5.78 8.61
CA LEU A 30 -5.92 5.54 8.86
C LEU A 30 -5.09 6.49 7.98
N MET A 31 -4.31 7.36 8.61
CA MET A 31 -3.35 8.23 7.92
C MET A 31 -1.94 7.71 8.17
N VAL A 32 -1.19 7.48 7.09
CA VAL A 32 0.22 7.08 7.14
C VAL A 32 1.07 8.18 6.53
N ALA A 33 1.93 8.80 7.33
CA ALA A 33 2.88 9.83 6.92
C ALA A 33 4.30 9.25 6.91
N LEU A 34 4.97 9.34 5.76
CA LEU A 34 6.34 8.87 5.57
C LEU A 34 7.23 10.05 5.19
N LYS A 35 8.34 10.24 5.91
CA LYS A 35 9.36 11.25 5.59
C LYS A 35 10.71 10.57 5.47
N ALA A 36 11.26 10.53 4.27
CA ALA A 36 12.62 10.04 4.03
C ALA A 36 13.59 11.21 3.84
N THR A 37 14.87 10.98 4.14
CA THR A 37 15.95 11.96 3.92
C THR A 37 17.15 11.24 3.29
N PRO A 38 17.66 11.67 2.13
CA PRO A 38 17.31 12.90 1.39
C PRO A 38 16.00 12.82 0.58
N SER A 39 15.59 11.63 0.12
CA SER A 39 14.34 11.41 -0.62
C SER A 39 13.83 9.97 -0.40
N LEU A 40 12.55 9.73 -0.73
CA LEU A 40 11.99 8.37 -0.70
C LEU A 40 12.68 7.45 -1.71
N ASP A 41 13.01 7.96 -2.91
CA ASP A 41 13.72 7.18 -3.93
C ASP A 41 15.10 6.75 -3.45
N ALA A 42 15.82 7.61 -2.72
CA ALA A 42 17.13 7.26 -2.16
C ALA A 42 17.03 6.15 -1.10
N LEU A 43 15.95 6.15 -0.30
CA LEU A 43 15.68 5.08 0.65
C LEU A 43 15.39 3.75 -0.07
N VAL A 44 14.54 3.78 -1.11
CA VAL A 44 14.23 2.60 -1.93
C VAL A 44 15.49 2.10 -2.64
N ALA A 45 16.31 2.98 -3.20
CA ALA A 45 17.56 2.62 -3.84
C ALA A 45 18.56 1.98 -2.85
N GLY A 46 18.68 2.53 -1.65
CA GLY A 46 19.61 2.02 -0.65
C GLY A 46 19.18 0.70 0.01
N TRP A 47 17.88 0.53 0.26
CA TRP A 47 17.36 -0.61 1.03
C TRP A 47 16.68 -1.67 0.17
N LEU A 48 15.85 -1.24 -0.79
CA LEU A 48 14.99 -2.14 -1.55
C LEU A 48 15.65 -2.67 -2.82
N GLN A 49 16.48 -1.88 -3.53
CA GLN A 49 17.17 -2.39 -4.72
C GLN A 49 18.08 -3.61 -4.48
N PRO A 50 18.92 -3.66 -3.43
CA PRO A 50 19.72 -4.87 -3.16
C PRO A 50 18.84 -6.09 -2.81
N MET A 51 17.64 -5.84 -2.26
CA MET A 51 16.66 -6.89 -1.96
C MET A 51 15.71 -7.17 -3.13
N ALA A 52 15.67 -6.34 -4.17
CA ALA A 52 14.68 -6.41 -5.23
C ALA A 52 14.81 -7.69 -6.05
N VAL A 53 16.04 -8.18 -6.26
CA VAL A 53 16.28 -9.44 -6.97
C VAL A 53 15.76 -10.65 -6.18
N PRO A 54 16.13 -10.87 -4.89
CA PRO A 54 15.57 -11.97 -4.11
C PRO A 54 14.05 -11.82 -3.86
N LEU A 55 13.54 -10.60 -3.66
CA LEU A 55 12.10 -10.37 -3.50
C LEU A 55 11.33 -10.65 -4.80
N ALA A 56 11.87 -10.29 -5.96
CA ALA A 56 11.26 -10.58 -7.25
C ALA A 56 11.17 -12.09 -7.49
N LEU A 57 12.19 -12.86 -7.14
CA LEU A 57 12.16 -14.33 -7.26
C LEU A 57 11.13 -14.96 -6.31
N TRP A 58 11.00 -14.44 -5.09
CA TRP A 58 10.01 -14.90 -4.11
C TRP A 58 8.58 -14.51 -4.46
N THR A 59 8.38 -13.32 -5.05
CA THR A 59 7.05 -12.80 -5.40
C THR A 59 6.60 -13.19 -6.80
N ALA A 60 7.48 -13.73 -7.66
CA ALA A 60 7.15 -14.14 -9.02
C ALA A 60 5.91 -15.07 -9.11
N PRO A 61 5.73 -16.09 -8.24
CA PRO A 61 4.52 -16.90 -8.27
C PRO A 61 3.26 -16.12 -7.90
N LEU A 62 3.34 -15.23 -6.91
CA LEU A 62 2.23 -14.36 -6.51
C LEU A 62 1.85 -13.38 -7.61
N VAL A 63 2.83 -12.83 -8.33
CA VAL A 63 2.61 -11.92 -9.48
C VAL A 63 2.01 -12.69 -10.66
N MET A 64 2.44 -13.93 -10.92
CA MET A 64 1.82 -14.78 -11.93
C MET A 64 0.35 -15.05 -11.59
N TRP A 65 0.09 -15.45 -10.34
CA TRP A 65 -1.26 -15.72 -9.85
C TRP A 65 -2.15 -14.47 -9.88
N SER A 66 -1.64 -13.31 -9.50
CA SER A 66 -2.42 -12.06 -9.53
C SER A 66 -2.82 -11.68 -10.95
N ARG A 67 -1.93 -11.87 -11.93
CA ARG A 67 -2.24 -11.65 -13.35
C ARG A 67 -3.31 -12.61 -13.86
N LEU A 68 -3.21 -13.90 -13.51
CA LEU A 68 -4.22 -14.89 -13.87
C LEU A 68 -5.58 -14.57 -13.22
N ALA A 69 -5.57 -14.20 -11.95
CA ALA A 69 -6.77 -13.82 -11.21
C ALA A 69 -7.42 -12.55 -11.81
N GLN A 70 -6.62 -11.54 -12.16
CA GLN A 70 -7.10 -10.34 -12.87
C GLN A 70 -7.70 -10.70 -14.23
N ALA A 71 -7.05 -11.55 -15.02
CA ALA A 71 -7.57 -11.98 -16.31
C ALA A 71 -8.87 -12.80 -16.19
N ALA A 72 -8.96 -13.65 -15.16
CA ALA A 72 -10.18 -14.41 -14.88
C ALA A 72 -11.34 -13.51 -14.44
N TRP A 73 -11.06 -12.44 -13.68
CA TRP A 73 -12.09 -11.52 -13.18
C TRP A 73 -12.41 -10.34 -14.11
N GLN A 74 -11.64 -10.13 -15.19
CA GLN A 74 -11.87 -9.10 -16.22
C GLN A 74 -13.34 -8.92 -16.65
N PRO A 75 -14.11 -9.96 -17.01
CA PRO A 75 -15.48 -9.77 -17.49
C PRO A 75 -16.43 -9.18 -16.42
N TRP A 76 -16.28 -9.55 -15.15
CA TRP A 76 -17.09 -8.97 -14.08
C TRP A 76 -16.62 -7.57 -13.70
N LEU A 77 -15.31 -7.30 -13.77
CA LEU A 77 -14.77 -5.95 -13.58
C LEU A 77 -15.31 -4.99 -14.65
N ALA A 78 -15.36 -5.41 -15.92
CA ALA A 78 -15.94 -4.62 -17.01
C ALA A 78 -17.47 -4.39 -16.81
N ALA A 79 -18.19 -5.37 -16.29
CA ALA A 79 -19.62 -5.24 -16.00
C ALA A 79 -19.91 -4.31 -14.80
N LEU A 80 -19.00 -4.23 -13.82
CA LEU A 80 -19.09 -3.28 -12.71
C LEU A 80 -18.78 -1.85 -13.16
N ASP A 81 -17.80 -1.67 -14.03
CA ASP A 81 -17.41 -0.37 -14.60
C ASP A 81 -18.47 0.18 -15.59
N GLY A 82 -19.19 -0.71 -16.28
CA GLY A 82 -20.33 -0.34 -17.13
C GLY A 82 -21.54 0.16 -16.35
N ARG A 83 -21.74 -0.29 -15.11
CA ARG A 83 -22.89 0.06 -14.27
C ARG A 83 -22.79 1.47 -13.66
N SER A 84 -21.62 2.09 -13.69
CA SER A 84 -21.40 3.47 -13.22
C SER A 84 -21.64 4.55 -14.27
N ARG A 85 -22.07 4.18 -15.48
CA ARG A 85 -22.32 5.11 -16.61
C ARG A 85 -23.79 5.29 -17.00
N ASP A 86 -24.73 4.67 -16.27
CA ASP A 86 -26.18 4.83 -16.45
C ASP A 86 -26.80 5.65 -15.30
#